data_AF-A0A0N4VXJ2-F1
#
_entry.id   AF-A0A0N4VXJ2-F1
#
_cell.length_a   1.000
_cell.length_b   1.000
_cell.length_c   1.000
_cell.angle_alpha   90.00
_cell.angle_beta   90.00
_cell.angle_gamma   90.00
#
_symmetry.space_group_name_H-M   'P 1'
#
loop_
_entity.id
_entity.type
_entity.pdbx_description
1 polymer ?
#
loop_
_entity_poly.entity_id
_entity_poly.type
_entity_poly.pdbx_seq_one_letter_code
_entity_poly.pdbx_strand_id
1 'polypeptide(L)'
;PAATCRDTPDSYECECPIGSRDISKDPSKPGRNCFGLVNECLMPHLNNCSRFADCTDKEEGYECKCKPDYHDQNPSDPGTNCKFIINECSAENLNDCDKKAECIDTIDGYECKCIAPYVDQMPQNPGRVCRIQILSQTGVTGLGPLKRGRIAPR
;
A
#
# COMPACT_ATOMS: atom_id res chain seq x y z
N PRO A 1 -19.59 -21.71 -21.90
CA PRO A 1 -20.23 -23.02 -21.61
C PRO A 1 -21.35 -23.26 -22.63
N ALA A 2 -21.54 -24.50 -23.09
CA ALA A 2 -22.56 -24.79 -24.10
C ALA A 2 -23.95 -24.94 -23.45
N ALA A 3 -24.95 -24.27 -24.01
CA ALA A 3 -26.35 -24.40 -23.61
C ALA A 3 -26.94 -25.75 -24.08
N THR A 4 -27.97 -26.23 -23.37
CA THR A 4 -28.77 -27.37 -23.82
C THR A 4 -30.03 -26.85 -24.50
N CYS A 5 -30.29 -27.29 -25.73
CA CYS A 5 -31.43 -26.85 -26.54
C CYS A 5 -32.40 -27.99 -26.83
N ARG A 6 -33.69 -27.67 -26.93
CA ARG A 6 -34.77 -28.60 -27.26
C ARG A 6 -35.66 -27.98 -28.32
N ASP A 7 -36.00 -28.75 -29.34
CA ASP A 7 -36.91 -28.31 -30.41
C ASP A 7 -38.34 -28.19 -29.88
N THR A 8 -39.05 -27.18 -30.35
CA THR A 8 -40.47 -26.93 -30.10
C THR A 8 -41.22 -26.89 -31.44
N PRO A 9 -42.56 -27.01 -31.47
CA PRO A 9 -43.32 -27.03 -32.73
C PRO A 9 -43.08 -25.81 -33.64
N ASP A 10 -42.79 -24.66 -33.04
CA ASP A 10 -42.60 -23.39 -33.75
C ASP A 10 -41.14 -22.90 -33.74
N SER A 11 -40.25 -23.49 -32.93
CA SER A 11 -38.86 -23.03 -32.77
C SER A 11 -37.96 -24.01 -31.97
N TYR A 12 -37.04 -23.48 -31.16
CA TYR A 12 -36.22 -24.22 -30.19
C TYR A 12 -35.93 -23.34 -28.94
N GLU A 13 -36.01 -23.95 -27.77
CA GLU A 13 -35.71 -23.33 -26.48
C GLU A 13 -34.36 -23.81 -25.97
N CYS A 14 -33.54 -22.91 -25.41
CA CYS A 14 -32.23 -23.27 -24.86
C CYS A 14 -32.09 -22.75 -23.44
N GLU A 15 -31.32 -23.49 -22.64
CA GLU A 15 -31.01 -23.15 -21.26
C GLU A 15 -29.50 -23.27 -21.02
N CYS A 16 -28.94 -22.30 -20.29
CA CYS A 16 -27.54 -22.33 -19.87
C CYS A 16 -27.31 -23.44 -18.83
N PRO A 17 -26.15 -24.12 -18.86
CA PRO A 17 -25.84 -25.17 -17.89
C PRO A 17 -25.69 -24.63 -16.46
N ILE A 18 -25.81 -25.51 -15.47
CA ILE A 18 -25.56 -25.20 -14.05
C ILE A 18 -24.15 -24.61 -13.90
N GLY A 19 -24.01 -23.57 -13.06
CA GLY A 19 -22.75 -22.85 -12.91
C GLY A 19 -22.47 -21.86 -14.05
N SER A 20 -23.50 -21.47 -14.80
CA SER A 20 -23.39 -20.39 -15.79
C SER A 20 -24.62 -19.50 -15.76
N ARG A 21 -24.45 -18.23 -16.11
CA ARG A 21 -25.52 -17.25 -16.22
C ARG A 21 -25.80 -16.94 -17.68
N ASP A 22 -27.07 -16.67 -17.98
CA ASP A 22 -27.48 -16.21 -19.29
C ASP A 22 -27.23 -14.70 -19.43
N ILE A 23 -26.43 -14.32 -20.42
CA ILE A 23 -26.12 -12.92 -20.78
C ILE A 23 -26.59 -12.62 -22.22
N SER A 24 -27.60 -13.36 -22.70
CA SER A 24 -28.23 -13.12 -23.99
C SER A 24 -28.89 -11.73 -24.00
N LYS A 25 -28.61 -10.95 -25.04
CA LYS A 25 -29.16 -9.58 -25.18
C LYS A 25 -30.67 -9.55 -25.40
N ASP A 26 -31.21 -10.61 -25.98
CA ASP A 26 -32.63 -10.77 -26.29
C ASP A 26 -33.28 -11.70 -25.25
N PRO A 27 -34.13 -11.17 -24.35
CA PRO A 27 -34.79 -11.98 -23.32
C PRO A 27 -35.74 -13.04 -23.89
N SER A 28 -36.20 -12.89 -25.14
CA SER A 28 -37.06 -13.89 -25.80
C SER A 28 -36.28 -15.09 -26.34
N LYS A 29 -34.95 -15.03 -26.31
CA LYS A 29 -34.04 -16.08 -26.80
C LYS A 29 -32.98 -16.38 -25.74
N PRO A 30 -33.36 -17.03 -24.63
CA PRO A 30 -32.43 -17.42 -23.58
C PRO A 30 -31.48 -18.53 -24.05
N GLY A 31 -30.40 -18.76 -23.30
CA GLY A 31 -29.42 -19.81 -23.56
C GLY A 31 -28.59 -19.58 -24.84
N ARG A 32 -28.61 -18.38 -25.44
CA ARG A 32 -27.85 -18.07 -26.66
C ARG A 32 -26.45 -17.55 -26.35
N ASN A 33 -26.26 -16.98 -25.15
CA ASN A 33 -24.95 -16.56 -24.65
C ASN A 33 -24.83 -16.89 -23.16
N CYS A 34 -24.05 -17.91 -22.83
CA CYS A 34 -23.86 -18.38 -21.45
C CYS A 34 -22.47 -18.02 -20.95
N PHE A 35 -22.42 -17.26 -19.85
CA PHE A 35 -21.20 -16.90 -19.13
C PHE A 35 -20.95 -17.89 -17.99
N GLY A 36 -19.78 -18.53 -17.96
CA GLY A 36 -19.44 -19.46 -16.89
C GLY A 36 -19.13 -18.73 -15.58
N LEU A 37 -19.77 -19.15 -14.50
CA LEU A 37 -19.45 -18.69 -13.15
C LEU A 37 -18.36 -19.63 -12.61
N VAL A 38 -17.12 -19.16 -12.65
CA VAL A 38 -15.95 -19.90 -12.17
C VAL A 38 -15.51 -19.20 -10.89
N ASN A 39 -15.35 -19.95 -9.81
CA ASN A 39 -14.75 -19.41 -8.59
C ASN A 39 -13.24 -19.61 -8.64
N GLU A 40 -12.50 -18.58 -9.05
CA GLU A 40 -11.05 -18.66 -9.17
C GLU A 40 -10.34 -18.78 -7.82
N CYS A 41 -11.01 -18.43 -6.72
CA CYS A 41 -10.45 -18.52 -5.37
C CYS A 41 -10.39 -19.96 -4.84
N LEU A 42 -11.16 -20.90 -5.38
CA LEU A 42 -11.10 -22.32 -4.99
C LEU A 42 -9.86 -23.05 -5.53
N MET A 43 -9.22 -22.50 -6.56
CA MET A 43 -8.09 -23.13 -7.24
C MET A 43 -6.94 -22.13 -7.42
N PRO A 44 -5.80 -22.32 -6.73
CA PRO A 44 -4.70 -21.35 -6.75
C PRO A 44 -4.08 -21.03 -8.12
N HIS A 45 -4.33 -21.85 -9.14
CA HIS A 45 -3.81 -21.65 -10.50
C HIS A 45 -4.79 -20.87 -11.40
N LEU A 46 -6.00 -20.56 -10.91
CA LEU A 46 -6.99 -19.75 -11.62
C LEU A 46 -6.92 -18.26 -11.24
N ASN A 47 -6.18 -17.93 -10.18
CA ASN A 47 -5.93 -16.55 -9.77
C ASN A 47 -4.42 -16.28 -9.62
N ASN A 48 -4.05 -15.00 -9.61
CA ASN A 48 -2.67 -14.55 -9.38
C ASN A 48 -2.51 -13.81 -8.04
N CYS A 49 -3.45 -13.99 -7.09
CA CYS A 49 -3.38 -13.31 -5.80
C CYS A 49 -2.07 -13.64 -5.08
N SER A 50 -1.51 -12.65 -4.39
CA SER A 50 -0.40 -12.89 -3.46
C SER A 50 -0.81 -13.92 -2.42
N ARG A 51 0.14 -14.73 -1.96
CA ARG A 51 -0.04 -15.61 -0.80
C ARG A 51 -0.43 -14.87 0.49
N PHE A 52 -0.20 -13.55 0.53
CA PHE A 52 -0.56 -12.67 1.64
C PHE A 52 -1.77 -11.77 1.29
N ALA A 53 -2.56 -12.16 0.30
CA ALA A 53 -3.83 -11.55 -0.03
C ALA A 53 -5.00 -12.50 0.28
N ASP A 54 -6.17 -11.91 0.47
CA ASP A 54 -7.45 -12.60 0.43
C ASP A 54 -7.99 -12.51 -1.00
N CYS A 55 -8.53 -13.62 -1.49
CA CYS A 55 -9.20 -13.72 -2.79
C CYS A 55 -10.71 -13.68 -2.56
N THR A 56 -11.40 -12.79 -3.29
CA THR A 56 -12.86 -12.72 -3.31
C THR A 56 -13.34 -13.02 -4.73
N ASP A 57 -14.14 -14.07 -4.85
CA ASP A 57 -14.83 -14.44 -6.08
C ASP A 57 -15.90 -13.39 -6.43
N LYS A 58 -16.04 -13.06 -7.71
CA LYS A 58 -17.04 -12.11 -8.21
C LYS A 58 -17.94 -12.78 -9.23
N GLU A 59 -19.04 -12.11 -9.57
CA GLU A 59 -19.87 -12.55 -10.69
C GLU A 59 -19.11 -12.58 -12.02
N GLU A 60 -18.12 -11.68 -12.16
CA GLU A 60 -17.18 -11.65 -13.28
C GLU A 60 -15.75 -11.60 -12.74
N GLY A 61 -15.05 -12.72 -12.83
CA GLY A 61 -13.67 -12.87 -12.36
C GLY A 61 -13.54 -12.86 -10.84
N TYR A 62 -12.40 -12.37 -10.36
CA TYR A 62 -12.07 -12.31 -8.93
C TYR A 62 -11.38 -10.98 -8.60
N GLU A 63 -11.30 -10.67 -7.31
CA GLU A 63 -10.42 -9.63 -6.78
C GLU A 63 -9.47 -10.20 -5.73
N CYS A 64 -8.27 -9.62 -5.68
CA CYS A 64 -7.32 -9.87 -4.62
C CYS A 64 -7.20 -8.61 -3.75
N LYS A 65 -7.03 -8.81 -2.44
CA LYS A 65 -6.76 -7.72 -1.51
C LYS A 65 -5.72 -8.14 -0.49
N CYS A 66 -4.68 -7.34 -0.29
CA CYS A 66 -3.69 -7.64 0.75
C CYS A 66 -4.35 -7.79 2.13
N LYS A 67 -3.87 -8.78 2.89
CA LYS A 67 -4.31 -9.04 4.26
C LYS A 67 -3.99 -7.84 5.16
N PRO A 68 -4.64 -7.74 6.35
CA PRO A 68 -4.23 -6.78 7.36
C PRO A 68 -2.72 -6.88 7.64
N ASP A 69 -2.09 -5.74 7.89
CA ASP A 69 -0.64 -5.59 8.09
C ASP A 69 0.22 -5.84 6.84
N TYR A 70 -0.39 -5.94 5.65
CA TYR A 70 0.33 -5.98 4.37
C TYR A 70 -0.05 -4.79 3.47
N HIS A 71 0.96 -4.17 2.87
CA HIS A 71 0.82 -3.12 1.87
C HIS A 71 0.97 -3.66 0.45
N ASP A 72 0.19 -3.09 -0.46
CA ASP A 72 0.21 -3.42 -1.87
C ASP A 72 1.29 -2.63 -2.61
N GLN A 73 2.21 -3.34 -3.26
CA GLN A 73 3.31 -2.78 -4.02
C GLN A 73 2.99 -2.64 -5.51
N ASN A 74 1.82 -3.13 -5.94
CA ASN A 74 1.39 -3.08 -7.34
C ASN A 74 -0.05 -2.54 -7.45
N PRO A 75 -0.25 -1.20 -7.33
CA PRO A 75 -1.58 -0.60 -7.40
C PRO A 75 -2.31 -0.82 -8.74
N SER A 76 -1.58 -1.16 -9.81
CA SER A 76 -2.17 -1.46 -11.12
C SER A 76 -2.79 -2.86 -11.22
N ASP A 77 -2.38 -3.79 -10.33
CA ASP A 77 -2.95 -5.12 -10.22
C ASP A 77 -3.04 -5.50 -8.73
N PRO A 78 -4.08 -4.99 -8.02
CA PRO A 78 -4.13 -5.02 -6.57
C PRO A 78 -4.10 -6.43 -5.98
N GLY A 79 -3.51 -6.57 -4.81
CA GLY A 79 -3.42 -7.82 -4.06
C GLY A 79 -2.47 -8.86 -4.65
N THR A 80 -1.76 -8.55 -5.75
CA THR A 80 -0.79 -9.47 -6.38
C THR A 80 0.61 -9.38 -5.79
N ASN A 81 0.97 -8.24 -5.20
CA ASN A 81 2.26 -8.01 -4.57
C ASN A 81 2.09 -7.37 -3.19
N CYS A 82 1.86 -8.21 -2.19
CA CYS A 82 1.66 -7.79 -0.80
C CYS A 82 2.94 -7.96 0.03
N LYS A 83 3.42 -6.87 0.64
CA LYS A 83 4.55 -6.88 1.58
C LYS A 83 4.11 -6.54 2.98
N PHE A 84 4.73 -7.18 3.97
CA PHE A 84 4.42 -6.92 5.38
C PHE A 84 4.85 -5.50 5.77
N ILE A 85 3.98 -4.80 6.48
CA ILE A 85 4.22 -3.45 7.02
C ILE A 85 4.99 -3.63 8.33
N ILE A 86 6.18 -3.05 8.40
CA ILE A 86 7.03 -3.07 9.59
C ILE A 86 7.17 -1.64 10.04
N ASN A 87 6.99 -1.37 11.33
CA ASN A 87 7.36 -0.09 11.88
C ASN A 87 8.84 -0.11 12.29
N GLU A 88 9.73 0.38 11.43
CA GLU A 88 11.17 0.37 11.71
C GLU A 88 11.57 1.34 12.83
N CYS A 89 10.71 2.28 13.18
CA CYS A 89 10.91 3.21 14.29
C CYS A 89 10.58 2.60 15.66
N SER A 90 9.96 1.42 15.70
CA SER A 90 9.59 0.72 16.95
C SER A 90 10.80 0.17 17.71
N ALA A 91 11.95 -0.03 17.05
CA ALA A 91 13.17 -0.49 17.66
C ALA A 91 14.41 0.07 16.95
N GLU A 92 15.44 0.48 17.71
CA GLU A 92 16.67 1.09 17.17
C GLU A 92 17.43 0.18 16.18
N ASN A 93 17.24 -1.15 16.24
CA ASN A 93 17.92 -2.09 15.35
C ASN A 93 17.17 -2.38 14.04
N LEU A 94 15.99 -1.78 13.84
CA LEU A 94 15.20 -1.90 12.62
C LEU A 94 15.41 -0.73 11.65
N ASN A 95 16.01 0.35 12.13
CA ASN A 95 16.35 1.53 11.35
C ASN A 95 17.83 1.89 11.51
N ASP A 96 18.41 2.59 10.53
CA ASP A 96 19.77 3.12 10.61
C ASP A 96 19.79 4.64 10.83
N CYS A 97 18.80 5.23 11.53
CA CYS A 97 18.75 6.68 11.69
C CYS A 97 19.97 7.14 12.51
N ASP A 98 20.48 8.35 12.26
CA ASP A 98 21.42 8.95 13.20
C ASP A 98 20.72 9.09 14.57
N LYS A 99 21.45 8.90 15.67
CA LYS A 99 20.91 9.12 17.03
C LYS A 99 20.39 10.54 17.27
N LYS A 100 20.75 11.48 16.39
CA LYS A 100 20.31 12.89 16.37
C LYS A 100 19.22 13.16 15.32
N ALA A 101 18.63 12.11 14.77
CA ALA A 101 17.49 12.18 13.86
C ALA A 101 16.23 11.61 14.51
N GLU A 102 15.09 12.11 14.05
CA GLU A 102 13.77 11.53 14.25
C GLU A 102 13.55 10.45 13.18
N CYS A 103 13.10 9.27 13.61
CA CYS A 103 12.63 8.21 12.72
C CYS A 103 11.14 8.43 12.44
N ILE A 104 10.77 8.36 11.17
CA ILE A 104 9.39 8.52 10.69
C ILE A 104 9.00 7.25 9.95
N ASP A 105 8.06 6.51 10.52
CA ASP A 105 7.51 5.29 9.91
C ASP A 105 6.65 5.64 8.69
N THR A 106 6.77 4.85 7.62
CA THR A 106 6.01 5.03 6.38
C THR A 106 5.49 3.68 5.89
N ILE A 107 4.57 3.71 4.93
CA ILE A 107 3.98 2.47 4.41
C ILE A 107 4.96 1.63 3.56
N ASP A 108 5.99 2.28 3.02
CA ASP A 108 7.02 1.66 2.16
C ASP A 108 8.40 1.61 2.84
N GLY A 109 8.43 1.65 4.17
CA GLY A 109 9.64 1.62 5.00
C GLY A 109 9.68 2.82 5.95
N TYR A 110 10.79 3.55 6.01
CA TYR A 110 10.95 4.63 6.97
C TYR A 110 11.86 5.74 6.45
N GLU A 111 11.62 6.95 6.95
CA GLU A 111 12.43 8.14 6.69
C GLU A 111 13.13 8.59 7.97
N CYS A 112 14.24 9.30 7.84
CA CYS A 112 14.89 9.94 8.98
C CYS A 112 15.11 11.41 8.71
N LYS A 113 14.96 12.21 9.76
CA LYS A 113 15.09 13.66 9.69
C LYS A 113 15.92 14.16 10.84
N CYS A 114 17.02 14.87 10.56
CA CYS A 114 17.81 15.48 11.62
C CYS A 114 16.96 16.43 12.47
N ILE A 115 17.05 16.27 13.79
CA ILE A 115 16.35 17.12 14.76
C ILE A 115 17.13 18.43 14.90
N ALA A 116 16.45 19.58 15.01
CA ALA A 116 17.14 20.85 15.23
C ALA A 116 17.97 20.82 16.54
N PRO A 117 19.20 21.41 16.57
CA PRO A 117 19.87 22.21 15.54
C PRO A 117 20.80 21.42 14.61
N TYR A 118 20.63 20.10 14.51
CA TYR A 118 21.44 19.27 13.61
C TYR A 118 20.98 19.42 12.17
N VAL A 119 21.95 19.42 11.25
CA VAL A 119 21.74 19.54 9.82
C VAL A 119 22.22 18.27 9.14
N ASP A 120 21.47 17.87 8.13
CA ASP A 120 21.78 16.74 7.27
C ASP A 120 23.09 16.96 6.50
N GLN A 121 23.97 15.96 6.51
CA GLN A 121 25.23 15.98 5.77
C GLN A 121 25.29 14.91 4.66
N MET A 122 24.20 14.17 4.42
CA MET A 122 24.10 13.09 3.46
C MET A 122 22.75 13.17 2.70
N PRO A 123 22.59 14.10 1.75
CA PRO A 123 21.31 14.34 1.07
C PRO A 123 20.75 13.11 0.33
N GLN A 124 21.59 12.18 -0.10
CA GLN A 124 21.19 10.94 -0.76
C GLN A 124 20.51 9.94 0.19
N ASN A 125 20.79 10.05 1.50
CA ASN A 125 20.21 9.22 2.56
C ASN A 125 19.95 10.12 3.77
N PRO A 126 18.85 10.91 3.74
CA PRO A 126 18.60 11.90 4.77
C PRO A 126 18.48 11.31 6.19
N GLY A 127 18.87 12.08 7.19
CA GLY A 127 18.80 11.76 8.60
C GLY A 127 19.78 10.68 9.07
N ARG A 128 20.66 10.16 8.20
CA ARG A 128 21.68 9.14 8.55
C ARG A 128 22.99 9.76 9.04
N VAL A 129 23.23 11.03 8.73
CA VAL A 129 24.41 11.77 9.18
C VAL A 129 24.00 13.17 9.63
N CYS A 130 23.83 13.35 10.94
CA CYS A 130 23.36 14.59 11.54
C CYS A 130 24.47 15.28 12.34
N ARG A 131 24.86 16.48 11.89
CA ARG A 131 25.93 17.27 12.55
C ARG A 131 25.45 18.65 12.91
N ILE A 132 26.01 19.21 13.98
CA ILE A 132 25.77 20.61 14.29
C ILE A 132 26.47 21.42 13.21
N GLN A 133 25.70 22.22 12.47
CA GLN A 133 26.27 23.29 11.67
C GLN A 133 26.72 24.38 12.66
N ILE A 134 27.93 24.23 13.22
CA ILE A 134 28.54 25.32 13.95
C ILE A 134 28.84 26.35 12.87
N LEU A 135 28.01 27.39 12.76
CA LEU A 135 28.38 28.60 12.04
C LEU A 135 29.79 28.94 12.53
N SER A 136 30.77 28.86 11.63
CA SER A 136 32.16 29.14 11.95
C SER A 136 32.20 30.42 12.77
N GLN A 137 32.92 30.38 13.89
CA GLN A 137 33.21 31.53 14.72
C GLN A 137 34.06 32.55 13.96
N THR A 138 33.48 33.25 13.00
CA THR A 138 34.06 34.44 12.36
C THR A 138 32.91 35.42 12.09
N GLY A 139 32.46 36.10 13.16
CA GLY A 139 31.40 37.10 13.03
C GLY A 139 30.72 37.61 14.31
N VAL A 140 31.21 37.31 15.51
CA VAL A 140 30.76 38.02 16.73
C VAL A 140 31.50 39.37 16.83
N THR A 141 31.10 40.33 16.00
CA THR A 141 31.23 41.76 16.37
C THR A 141 29.91 42.17 16.99
N GLY A 142 29.83 42.05 18.31
CA GLY A 142 28.60 42.36 19.04
C GLY A 142 28.65 42.01 20.52
N LEU A 143 29.75 42.35 21.21
CA LEU A 143 29.69 42.56 22.66
C LEU A 143 28.79 43.78 22.92
N GLY A 144 27.48 43.54 22.99
CA GLY A 144 26.61 44.41 23.77
C GLY A 144 26.92 44.18 25.25
N PRO A 145 27.26 45.22 26.04
CA PRO A 145 27.61 45.02 27.44
C PRO A 145 26.43 44.45 28.22
N LEU A 146 26.64 43.32 28.90
CA LEU A 146 25.77 42.84 29.97
C LEU A 146 25.64 43.95 31.03
N LYS A 147 24.49 44.62 31.06
CA LYS A 147 24.12 45.50 32.17
C LYS A 147 24.06 44.66 33.44
N ARG A 148 25.05 44.83 34.33
CA ARG A 148 24.99 44.35 35.71
C ARG A 148 23.78 45.00 36.39
N GLY A 149 22.73 44.23 36.63
CA GLY A 149 21.65 44.60 37.53
C GLY A 149 22.22 44.80 38.93
N ARG A 150 22.01 45.99 39.51
CA ARG A 150 22.29 46.26 40.92
C ARG A 150 21.22 45.57 41.75
N ILE A 151 21.64 44.74 42.68
CA ILE A 151 20.81 44.27 43.79
C ILE A 151 20.70 45.43 44.77
N ALA A 152 19.48 45.91 45.03
CA ALA A 152 19.19 46.88 46.08
C ALA A 152 18.99 46.15 47.41
N PRO A 153 19.55 46.64 48.54
CA PRO A 153 19.37 46.01 49.84
C PRO A 153 18.06 46.48 50.49
N ARG A 154 17.29 45.54 51.04
CA ARG A 154 16.51 45.70 52.27
C ARG A 154 16.44 44.38 53.01
#